data_AF-C0FZF8-F1
#
_entry.id   AF-C0FZF8-F1
#
_cell.length_a   1.000
_cell.length_b   1.000
_cell.length_c   1.000
_cell.angle_alpha   90.00
_cell.angle_beta   90.00
_cell.angle_gamma   90.00
#
_symmetry.space_group_name_H-M   'P 1'
#
loop_
_entity.id
_entity.type
_entity.pdbx_description
1 polymer ?
#
loop_
_entity_poly.entity_id
_entity_poly.type
_entity_poly.pdbx_seq_one_letter_code
_entity_poly.pdbx_strand_id
1 'polypeptide(L)'
;MLASLSLIFLVGLAMGAICQKLKLPRIIGILVTGIVLGQYVLDLLDPSILSISAELRKMALIIILLKAGLSLDLKDLKKAGRSAVLLSFVPASLEIAGYVLCAGWSCQCT
;
A
#
# COMPACT_ATOMS: atom_id res chain seq x y z
N MET A 1 -11.36 19.84 8.11
CA MET A 1 -10.39 19.10 7.26
C MET A 1 -8.95 19.21 7.76
N LEU A 2 -8.36 20.42 7.90
CA LEU A 2 -6.96 20.56 8.33
C LEU A 2 -6.68 19.99 9.73
N ALA A 3 -7.60 20.16 10.69
CA ALA A 3 -7.45 19.63 12.05
C ALA A 3 -7.36 18.10 12.06
N SER A 4 -8.24 17.42 11.32
CA SER A 4 -8.23 15.96 11.18
C SER A 4 -6.94 15.46 10.54
N LEU A 5 -6.46 16.12 9.47
CA LEU A 5 -5.19 15.78 8.84
C LEU A 5 -4.00 15.99 9.78
N SER A 6 -3.97 17.10 10.51
CA SER A 6 -2.92 17.39 11.49
C SER A 6 -2.87 16.34 12.60
N LEU A 7 -4.04 15.92 13.12
CA LEU A 7 -4.15 14.84 14.10
C LEU A 7 -3.62 13.50 13.56
N ILE A 8 -4.01 13.13 12.34
CA ILE A 8 -3.54 11.88 11.69
C ILE A 8 -2.02 11.90 11.54
N PHE A 9 -1.45 13.03 11.09
CA PHE A 9 0.00 13.18 10.97
C PHE A 9 0.69 13.13 12.34
N LEU A 10 0.19 13.86 13.33
CA LEU A 10 0.80 13.95 14.66
C LEU A 10 0.83 12.58 15.36
N VAL A 11 -0.33 11.91 15.41
CA VAL A 11 -0.47 10.59 16.06
C VAL A 11 0.26 9.52 15.25
N GLY A 12 0.16 9.53 13.92
CA GLY A 12 0.85 8.57 13.05
C GLY A 12 2.38 8.69 13.14
N LEU A 13 2.90 9.91 13.23
CA LEU A 13 4.34 10.15 13.43
C LEU A 13 4.79 9.73 14.83
N ALA A 14 4.03 10.07 15.88
CA ALA A 14 4.33 9.69 17.25
C ALA A 14 4.34 8.16 17.43
N MET A 15 3.30 7.48 16.94
CA MET A 15 3.20 6.02 17.02
C MET A 15 4.25 5.33 16.16
N GLY A 16 4.53 5.87 14.97
CA GLY A 16 5.63 5.39 14.12
C GLY A 16 7.00 5.49 14.80
N ALA A 17 7.26 6.58 15.55
CA ALA A 17 8.48 6.76 16.31
C ALA A 17 8.58 5.81 17.51
N ILE A 18 7.46 5.56 18.20
CA ILE A 18 7.38 4.57 19.29
C ILE A 18 7.66 3.17 18.76
N CYS A 19 7.05 2.76 17.63
CA CYS A 19 7.33 1.48 16.99
C CYS A 19 8.80 1.35 16.57
N GLN A 20 9.42 2.44 16.10
CA GLN A 20 10.84 2.44 15.73
C GLN A 20 11.75 2.22 16.96
N LYS A 21 11.38 2.76 18.14
CA LYS A 21 12.08 2.50 19.41
C LYS A 21 11.94 1.04 19.86
N LEU A 22 10.84 0.39 19.50
CA LEU A 22 10.58 -1.03 19.76
C LEU A 22 11.20 -1.97 18.70
N LYS A 23 12.09 -1.47 17.82
CA LYS A 23 12.69 -2.20 16.68
C LYS A 23 11.69 -2.74 15.64
N LEU A 24 10.45 -2.24 15.63
CA LEU A 24 9.46 -2.60 14.63
C LEU A 24 9.53 -1.65 13.43
N PRO A 25 9.27 -2.13 12.21
CA PRO A 25 9.27 -1.26 11.03
C PRO A 25 8.19 -0.19 11.19
N ARG A 26 8.59 1.08 11.01
CA ARG A 26 7.75 2.27 11.18
C ARG A 26 6.40 2.20 10.46
N ILE A 27 6.36 1.50 9.32
CA ILE A 27 5.15 1.27 8.51
C ILE A 27 4.04 0.61 9.33
N ILE A 28 4.38 -0.33 10.23
CA ILE A 28 3.40 -0.99 11.10
C ILE A 28 2.73 0.02 12.02
N GLY A 29 3.51 0.90 12.65
CA GLY A 29 2.97 1.93 13.55
C GLY A 29 2.02 2.90 12.85
N ILE A 30 2.35 3.28 11.61
CA ILE A 30 1.50 4.14 10.78
C ILE A 30 0.21 3.41 10.35
N LEU A 31 0.30 2.12 9.98
CA LEU A 31 -0.86 1.30 9.62
C LEU A 31 -1.81 1.09 10.80
N VAL A 32 -1.28 0.72 11.97
CA VAL A 32 -2.06 0.51 13.20
C VAL A 32 -2.77 1.80 13.59
N THR A 33 -2.07 2.93 13.51
CA THR A 33 -2.68 4.25 13.77
C THR A 33 -3.83 4.53 12.80
N GLY A 34 -3.69 4.18 11.51
CA GLY A 34 -4.77 4.34 10.53
C GLY A 34 -5.98 3.43 10.77
N ILE A 35 -5.76 2.21 11.28
CA ILE A 35 -6.83 1.29 11.67
C ILE A 35 -7.57 1.81 12.91
N VAL A 36 -6.82 2.29 13.92
CA VAL A 36 -7.36 2.82 15.18
C VAL A 36 -8.08 4.16 14.99
N LEU A 37 -7.52 5.06 14.17
CA LEU A 37 -8.14 6.34 13.83
C LEU A 37 -9.18 6.23 12.70
N GLY A 38 -9.36 5.02 12.14
CA GLY A 38 -10.34 4.77 11.11
C GLY A 38 -11.77 4.98 11.60
N GLN A 39 -12.70 5.02 10.64
CA GLN A 39 -14.14 5.23 10.85
C GLN A 39 -14.77 4.33 11.93
N TYR A 40 -14.11 3.23 12.28
CA TYR A 40 -14.56 2.26 13.26
C TYR A 40 -14.50 2.73 14.73
N VAL A 41 -13.79 3.82 15.06
CA VAL A 41 -13.64 4.25 16.47
C VAL A 41 -13.98 5.72 16.72
N LEU A 42 -13.77 6.63 15.75
CA LEU A 42 -13.83 8.07 16.05
C LEU A 42 -14.84 8.90 15.23
N ASP A 43 -15.52 8.37 14.22
CA ASP A 43 -16.50 9.11 13.36
C ASP A 43 -15.98 10.46 12.77
N LEU A 44 -14.67 10.74 12.88
CA LEU A 44 -14.07 12.04 12.53
C LEU A 44 -13.64 12.14 11.05
N LEU A 45 -13.85 11.08 10.26
CA LEU A 45 -13.41 11.00 8.87
C LEU A 45 -14.60 11.19 7.93
N ASP A 46 -14.85 12.46 7.61
CA ASP A 46 -15.91 12.88 6.71
C ASP A 46 -15.82 12.15 5.34
N PRO A 47 -16.94 11.70 4.74
CA PRO A 47 -16.95 10.99 3.45
C PRO A 47 -16.25 11.76 2.32
N SER A 48 -16.09 13.07 2.47
CA SER A 48 -15.31 13.90 1.55
C SER A 48 -13.80 13.59 1.50
N ILE A 49 -13.24 12.89 2.49
CA ILE A 49 -11.86 12.39 2.45
C ILE A 49 -11.75 11.12 1.60
N LEU A 50 -12.81 10.31 1.53
CA LEU A 50 -12.81 9.08 0.75
C LEU A 50 -12.76 9.36 -0.75
N SER A 51 -13.45 10.42 -1.20
CA SER A 51 -13.41 10.87 -2.61
C SER A 51 -12.05 11.46 -3.00
N ILE A 52 -11.42 12.27 -2.13
CA ILE A 52 -10.08 12.84 -2.37
C ILE A 52 -8.99 11.76 -2.29
N SER A 53 -9.15 10.75 -1.45
CA SER A 53 -8.19 9.66 -1.26
C SER A 53 -7.91 8.87 -2.54
N ALA A 54 -8.90 8.76 -3.44
CA ALA A 54 -8.71 8.10 -4.73
C ALA A 54 -7.67 8.82 -5.60
N GLU A 55 -7.77 10.15 -5.70
CA GLU A 55 -6.81 10.97 -6.46
C GLU A 55 -5.43 11.00 -5.77
N LEU A 56 -5.39 11.10 -4.43
CA LEU A 56 -4.14 11.05 -3.68
C LEU A 56 -3.40 9.71 -3.85
N ARG A 57 -4.13 8.58 -3.87
CA ARG A 57 -3.54 7.25 -4.14
C ARG A 57 -2.93 7.17 -5.52
N LYS A 58 -3.60 7.70 -6.55
CA LYS A 58 -3.05 7.75 -7.92
C LYS A 58 -1.75 8.55 -7.96
N MET A 59 -1.75 9.76 -7.38
CA MET A 59 -0.55 10.60 -7.30
C MET A 59 0.60 9.89 -6.55
N ALA A 60 0.29 9.25 -5.41
CA ALA A 60 1.27 8.49 -4.64
C ALA A 60 1.86 7.32 -5.43
N LEU A 61 1.03 6.55 -6.15
CA LEU A 61 1.50 5.47 -7.03
C LEU A 61 2.41 5.99 -8.13
N ILE A 62 2.06 7.10 -8.79
CA ILE A 62 2.91 7.73 -9.81
C ILE A 62 4.28 8.10 -9.22
N ILE A 63 4.31 8.74 -8.05
CA ILE A 63 5.56 9.11 -7.37
C ILE A 63 6.38 7.87 -6.99
N ILE A 64 5.74 6.82 -6.46
CA ILE A 64 6.41 5.57 -6.08
C ILE A 64 7.01 4.88 -7.31
N LEU A 65 6.25 4.78 -8.41
CA LEU A 65 6.72 4.18 -9.66
C LEU A 65 7.87 5.00 -10.25
N LEU A 66 7.76 6.33 -10.28
CA LEU A 66 8.81 7.21 -10.77
C LEU A 66 10.09 7.06 -9.94
N LYS A 67 9.97 7.05 -8.61
CA LYS A 67 11.09 6.88 -7.69
C LYS A 67 11.75 5.50 -7.87
N ALA A 68 10.95 4.44 -8.00
CA ALA A 68 11.46 3.10 -8.24
C ALA A 68 12.20 3.01 -9.59
N GLY A 69 11.64 3.61 -10.65
CA GLY A 69 12.25 3.67 -11.97
C GLY A 69 13.55 4.49 -12.01
N LEU A 70 13.61 5.62 -11.31
CA LEU A 70 14.81 6.46 -11.25
C LEU A 70 15.92 5.87 -10.36
N SER A 71 15.56 5.09 -9.34
CA SER A 71 16.50 4.40 -8.47
C SER A 71 17.06 3.10 -9.10
N LEU A 72 16.62 2.73 -10.29
CA LEU A 72 16.99 1.51 -11.00
C LEU A 72 18.23 1.75 -11.88
N ASP A 73 19.33 1.06 -11.62
CA ASP A 73 20.52 1.14 -12.48
C ASP A 73 20.31 0.31 -13.76
N LEU A 74 20.63 0.90 -14.92
CA LEU A 74 20.46 0.24 -16.22
C LEU A 74 21.32 -1.02 -16.38
N LYS A 75 22.48 -1.09 -15.70
CA LYS A 75 23.37 -2.27 -15.75
C LYS A 75 22.77 -3.43 -14.96
N ASP A 76 22.24 -3.15 -13.78
CA ASP A 76 21.52 -4.13 -12.97
C ASP A 76 20.22 -4.57 -13.65
N LEU A 77 19.51 -3.65 -14.31
CA LEU A 77 18.33 -3.99 -15.10
C LEU A 77 18.65 -4.90 -16.28
N LYS A 78 19.76 -4.70 -16.99
CA LYS A 78 20.14 -5.57 -18.12
C LYS A 78 20.53 -6.97 -17.65
N LYS A 79 21.18 -7.08 -16.47
CA LYS A 79 21.57 -8.36 -15.88
C LYS A 79 20.38 -9.11 -15.26
N ALA A 80 19.55 -8.41 -14.49
CA ALA A 80 18.40 -8.96 -13.81
C ALA A 80 17.14 -9.02 -14.69
N GLY A 81 17.11 -8.33 -15.83
CA GLY A 81 15.92 -8.17 -16.68
C GLY A 81 15.30 -9.49 -17.15
N ARG A 82 16.13 -10.47 -17.50
CA ARG A 82 15.63 -11.81 -17.84
C ARG A 82 14.97 -12.51 -16.65
N SER A 83 15.56 -12.37 -15.46
CA SER A 83 14.99 -12.90 -14.21
C SER A 83 13.73 -12.14 -13.79
N ALA A 84 13.70 -10.83 -13.99
CA ALA A 84 12.56 -9.97 -13.68
C ALA A 84 11.37 -10.32 -14.57
N VAL A 85 11.57 -10.47 -15.89
CA VAL A 85 10.49 -10.88 -16.81
C VAL A 85 9.94 -12.25 -16.45
N LEU A 86 10.80 -13.21 -16.13
CA LEU A 86 10.37 -14.56 -15.77
C LEU A 86 9.61 -14.56 -14.42
N LEU A 87 10.06 -13.78 -13.44
CA LEU A 87 9.36 -13.54 -12.17
C LEU A 87 8.09 -12.69 -12.31
N SER A 88 7.93 -11.90 -13.36
CA SER A 88 6.67 -11.17 -13.59
C SER A 88 5.65 -12.00 -14.37
N PHE A 89 6.09 -12.90 -15.26
CA PHE A 89 5.17 -13.67 -16.10
C PHE A 89 4.77 -15.00 -15.46
N VAL A 90 5.72 -15.82 -15.02
CA VAL A 90 5.45 -17.18 -14.56
C VAL A 90 4.59 -17.19 -13.29
N PRO A 91 4.99 -16.54 -12.17
CA PRO A 91 4.17 -16.56 -10.97
C PRO A 91 2.89 -15.74 -11.13
N ALA A 92 2.89 -14.62 -11.86
CA ALA A 92 1.65 -13.85 -12.06
C ALA A 92 0.61 -14.63 -12.88
N SER A 93 1.00 -15.32 -13.94
CA SER A 93 0.07 -16.15 -14.71
C SER A 93 -0.44 -17.35 -13.90
N LEU A 94 0.42 -17.98 -13.09
CA LEU A 94 0.02 -19.05 -12.17
C LEU A 94 -0.91 -18.54 -11.05
N GLU A 95 -0.64 -17.37 -10.48
CA GLU A 95 -1.51 -16.75 -9.47
C GLU A 95 -2.86 -16.39 -10.08
N ILE A 96 -2.89 -15.76 -11.26
CA ILE A 96 -4.16 -15.45 -11.96
C ILE A 96 -4.93 -16.72 -12.28
N ALA A 97 -4.28 -17.75 -12.83
CA ALA A 97 -4.93 -19.04 -13.12
C ALA A 97 -5.43 -19.73 -11.84
N GLY A 98 -4.64 -19.71 -10.77
CA GLY A 98 -5.01 -20.25 -9.46
C GLY A 98 -6.20 -19.52 -8.84
N TYR A 99 -6.20 -18.18 -8.86
CA TYR A 99 -7.34 -17.38 -8.41
C TYR A 99 -8.59 -17.65 -9.23
N VAL A 100 -8.50 -17.73 -10.56
CA VAL A 100 -9.66 -18.01 -11.42
C VAL A 100 -10.21 -19.42 -11.20
N LEU A 101 -9.35 -20.42 -11.00
CA LEU A 101 -9.78 -21.81 -10.73
C LEU A 101 -10.38 -21.97 -9.33
N CYS A 102 -9.76 -21.40 -8.29
CA CYS A 102 -10.26 -21.46 -6.91
C CYS A 102 -11.50 -20.58 -6.70
N ALA A 103 -11.53 -19.36 -7.23
CA ALA A 103 -12.71 -18.50 -7.17
C ALA A 103 -13.82 -19.00 -8.09
N GLY A 104 -13.49 -19.59 -9.24
CA GLY A 104 -14.46 -20.29 -10.09
C GLY A 104 -15.14 -21.45 -9.37
N TRP A 105 -14.44 -22.16 -8.48
CA TRP A 105 -15.03 -23.17 -7.59
C TRP A 105 -15.85 -22.56 -6.43
N SER A 106 -15.49 -21.39 -5.92
CA SER A 106 -16.16 -20.76 -4.77
C SER A 106 -17.33 -19.84 -5.16
N CYS A 107 -17.46 -19.44 -6.43
CA CYS A 107 -18.45 -18.46 -6.92
C CYS A 107 -19.56 -19.06 -7.81
N GLN A 108 -19.81 -20.38 -7.73
CA GLN A 108 -21.02 -21.00 -8.30
C GLN A 108 -22.14 -21.16 -7.24
N CYS A 109 -21.94 -20.67 -6.00
CA CYS A 109 -22.89 -20.82 -4.88
C CYS A 109 -23.26 -19.50 -4.14
N THR A 110 -23.22 -18.35 -4.81
CA THR A 110 -23.95 -17.12 -4.38
C THR A 110 -24.57 -16.48 -5.59
#